data_AF-A0A5C6MD32-F1
#
_entry.id   AF-A0A5C6MD32-F1
#
_cell.length_a   1.000
_cell.length_b   1.000
_cell.length_c   1.000
_cell.angle_alpha   90.00
_cell.angle_beta   90.00
_cell.angle_gamma   90.00
#
_symmetry.space_group_name_H-M   'P 1'
#
loop_
_entity.id
_entity.type
_entity.pdbx_description
1 polymer ?
#
loop_
_entity_poly.entity_id
_entity_poly.type
_entity_poly.pdbx_seq_one_letter_code
_entity_poly.pdbx_strand_id
1 'polypeptide(L)'
;MLFQQLPGLTDAAQAQQFRRRATPAQAVSADAEDAPTQQILQDALSDMTPPRVYNAAGLAPDEAVASFVYEANDRSVVNIATRIGAARGLLGENPTADSGSGFVLDHRGHILTNNHVIESAQRILVTMHTGEEFEAELVGREPINDLAVVRISAPPEKLVPVRFADSSALQVGMRVFAIGNPFGLERSMTTGIISSLDRTLPVTRARSIKSVIQIDAAINPGNSGGPLMNSHGEVIGINTAIASRTGQNSGIGFAIPSNLVARIVPELIQHGRFIRPEFGIDEVAKTDEGLRIITMNPEGPAAKAGLRGPEIRRSRRGIFTFESRDISTADIIVGVNGKKNTEARRIPVGSRKPQAR
;
A
#
# COMPACT_ATOMS: atom_id res chain seq x y z
N MET A 1 -43.75 -35.96 0.01
CA MET A 1 -44.77 -36.06 1.07
C MET A 1 -44.93 -34.68 1.68
N LEU A 2 -46.19 -34.21 1.74
CA LEU A 2 -46.76 -32.99 2.35
C LEU A 2 -46.23 -31.61 1.85
N PHE A 3 -46.99 -30.83 1.07
CA PHE A 3 -48.13 -29.93 1.43
C PHE A 3 -47.75 -28.85 2.47
N GLN A 4 -48.06 -27.55 2.36
CA GLN A 4 -48.65 -26.71 1.32
C GLN A 4 -48.43 -25.23 1.74
N GLN A 5 -48.20 -24.38 0.73
CA GLN A 5 -48.58 -22.98 0.53
C GLN A 5 -49.34 -22.18 1.62
N LEU A 6 -48.89 -20.96 1.87
CA LEU A 6 -49.71 -19.83 2.34
C LEU A 6 -49.72 -18.71 1.27
N PRO A 7 -50.89 -18.21 0.84
CA PRO A 7 -51.05 -16.87 0.30
C PRO A 7 -51.79 -15.96 1.29
N GLY A 8 -51.46 -14.67 1.25
CA GLY A 8 -52.12 -13.63 2.04
C GLY A 8 -53.42 -13.12 1.43
N LEU A 9 -54.16 -12.33 2.21
CA LEU A 9 -54.60 -10.94 1.95
C LEU A 9 -55.83 -10.60 2.81
N THR A 10 -55.73 -9.45 3.50
CA THR A 10 -56.76 -8.46 3.83
C THR A 10 -58.14 -8.91 4.30
N ASP A 11 -58.57 -8.42 5.47
CA ASP A 11 -59.85 -7.71 5.49
C ASP A 11 -59.94 -6.66 6.62
N ALA A 12 -60.65 -5.59 6.29
CA ALA A 12 -61.04 -4.52 7.18
C ALA A 12 -62.19 -4.97 8.11
N ALA A 13 -62.54 -4.09 9.05
CA ALA A 13 -63.73 -4.14 9.92
C ALA A 13 -63.61 -4.94 11.23
N GLN A 14 -63.19 -4.24 12.29
CA GLN A 14 -63.90 -4.30 13.57
C GLN A 14 -63.82 -2.92 14.24
N ALA A 15 -64.79 -2.09 13.89
CA ALA A 15 -65.13 -0.88 14.62
C ALA A 15 -66.36 -1.17 15.50
N GLN A 16 -66.47 -0.42 16.60
CA GLN A 16 -67.62 -0.23 17.48
C GLN A 16 -67.78 -1.23 18.63
N GLN A 17 -67.37 -0.80 19.82
CA GLN A 17 -68.29 -0.33 20.87
C GLN A 17 -67.46 0.12 22.08
N PHE A 18 -67.47 1.42 22.37
CA PHE A 18 -67.58 2.02 23.72
C PHE A 18 -67.34 3.52 23.56
N ARG A 19 -68.45 4.25 23.43
CA ARG A 19 -68.45 5.72 23.43
C ARG A 19 -69.33 6.18 24.60
N ARG A 20 -68.76 7.15 25.34
CA ARG A 20 -69.38 8.17 26.22
C ARG A 20 -69.46 7.84 27.72
N ARG A 21 -68.70 8.60 28.51
CA ARG A 21 -69.17 9.88 29.07
C ARG A 21 -68.03 10.91 29.09
N ALA A 22 -68.30 12.08 28.53
CA ALA A 22 -67.46 13.26 28.61
C ALA A 22 -67.90 14.10 29.81
N THR A 23 -66.93 14.64 30.55
CA THR A 23 -67.10 15.71 31.53
C THR A 23 -66.32 16.94 31.00
N PRO A 24 -66.81 18.18 31.15
CA PRO A 24 -66.30 19.32 30.39
C PRO A 24 -64.93 19.77 30.88
N ALA A 25 -64.16 20.32 29.94
CA ALA A 25 -62.86 20.93 30.14
C ALA A 25 -62.90 22.04 31.22
N GLN A 26 -61.99 21.96 32.18
CA GLN A 26 -61.48 23.13 32.87
C GLN A 26 -60.23 23.58 32.10
N ALA A 27 -60.32 24.76 31.49
CA ALA A 27 -59.17 25.46 30.93
C ALA A 27 -58.24 25.82 32.08
N VAL A 28 -57.10 25.13 32.17
CA VAL A 28 -55.99 25.58 33.00
C VAL A 28 -55.16 26.53 32.14
N SER A 29 -55.10 27.77 32.61
CA SER A 29 -54.40 28.92 32.05
C SER A 29 -52.96 28.61 31.65
N ALA A 30 -52.61 29.02 30.44
CA ALA A 30 -51.27 28.98 29.86
C ALA A 30 -50.40 30.13 30.41
N ASP A 31 -50.20 30.20 31.72
CA ASP A 31 -49.37 31.23 32.36
C ASP A 31 -48.49 30.60 33.43
N ALA A 32 -47.38 30.00 33.00
CA ALA A 32 -46.11 29.84 33.71
C ALA A 32 -45.22 28.86 32.93
N GLU A 33 -44.82 29.20 31.69
CA GLU A 33 -43.60 28.61 31.15
C GLU A 33 -42.42 29.22 31.93
N ASP A 34 -41.68 28.36 32.61
CA ASP A 34 -40.53 28.68 33.46
C ASP A 34 -39.53 29.62 32.76
N ALA A 35 -39.62 30.92 33.07
CA ALA A 35 -38.57 31.90 32.82
C ALA A 35 -37.17 31.44 33.30
N PRO A 36 -37.01 30.67 34.40
CA PRO A 36 -35.70 30.13 34.78
C PRO A 36 -35.16 29.12 33.77
N THR A 37 -36.01 28.29 33.15
CA THR A 37 -35.59 27.21 32.27
C THR A 37 -35.17 27.73 30.89
N GLN A 38 -35.88 28.74 30.37
CA GLN A 38 -35.48 29.42 29.13
C GLN A 38 -34.19 30.22 29.32
N GLN A 39 -34.02 30.87 30.47
CA GLN A 39 -32.79 31.60 30.81
C GLN A 39 -31.60 30.64 30.97
N ILE A 40 -31.77 29.51 31.67
CA ILE A 40 -30.73 28.47 31.81
C ILE A 40 -30.34 27.89 30.45
N LEU A 41 -31.31 27.66 29.56
CA LEU A 41 -31.05 27.19 28.20
C LEU A 41 -30.34 28.27 27.36
N GLN A 42 -30.71 29.54 27.48
CA GLN A 42 -30.04 30.63 26.76
C GLN A 42 -28.63 30.90 27.29
N ASP A 43 -28.41 30.81 28.59
CA ASP A 43 -27.08 30.93 29.21
C ASP A 43 -26.20 29.74 28.81
N ALA A 44 -26.74 28.51 28.81
CA ALA A 44 -26.05 27.32 28.31
C ALA A 44 -25.76 27.38 26.80
N LEU A 45 -26.60 28.03 26.00
CA LEU A 45 -26.40 28.21 24.56
C LEU A 45 -25.44 29.37 24.22
N SER A 46 -25.36 30.39 25.06
CA SER A 46 -24.46 31.54 24.86
C SER A 46 -23.03 31.27 25.32
N ASP A 47 -22.83 30.35 26.27
CA ASP A 47 -21.51 29.84 26.68
C ASP A 47 -20.91 28.80 25.69
N MET A 48 -21.69 28.40 24.67
CA MET A 48 -21.27 27.50 23.59
C MET A 48 -20.56 28.24 22.44
N THR A 49 -19.73 29.23 22.75
CA THR A 49 -18.71 29.63 21.78
C THR A 49 -17.72 28.46 21.72
N PRO A 50 -17.66 27.67 20.63
CA PRO A 50 -16.77 26.52 20.60
C PRO A 50 -15.35 27.03 20.90
N PRO A 51 -14.56 26.36 21.75
CA PRO A 51 -13.16 26.72 21.91
C PRO A 51 -12.56 26.82 20.51
N ARG A 52 -11.74 27.85 20.24
CA ARG A 52 -11.11 28.13 18.94
C ARG A 52 -10.10 27.05 18.54
N VAL A 53 -10.56 25.81 18.46
CA VAL A 53 -9.84 24.63 17.97
C VAL A 53 -9.88 24.64 16.44
N TYR A 54 -10.95 25.19 15.86
CA TYR A 54 -11.16 25.26 14.43
C TYR A 54 -10.46 26.47 13.79
N ASN A 55 -9.93 26.27 12.58
CA ASN A 55 -9.36 27.35 11.77
C ASN A 55 -10.47 28.23 11.13
N ALA A 56 -10.09 29.22 10.32
CA ALA A 56 -11.04 30.11 9.64
C ALA A 56 -11.98 29.39 8.67
N ALA A 57 -11.64 28.18 8.21
CA ALA A 57 -12.48 27.33 7.38
C ALA A 57 -13.36 26.36 8.20
N GLY A 58 -13.34 26.46 9.54
CA GLY A 58 -14.12 25.60 10.43
C GLY A 58 -13.55 24.18 10.60
N LEU A 59 -12.29 23.94 10.23
CA LEU A 59 -11.63 22.64 10.35
C LEU A 59 -10.80 22.56 11.62
N ALA A 60 -10.91 21.44 12.35
CA ALA A 60 -10.02 21.13 13.46
C ALA A 60 -8.58 20.98 12.93
N PRO A 61 -7.53 21.11 13.77
CA PRO A 61 -6.15 21.14 13.29
C PRO A 61 -5.77 19.87 12.52
N ASP A 62 -6.31 18.73 12.92
CA ASP A 62 -6.11 17.45 12.26
C ASP A 62 -6.84 17.32 10.93
N GLU A 63 -8.08 17.83 10.86
CA GLU A 63 -8.86 17.91 9.63
C GLU A 63 -8.20 18.85 8.62
N ALA A 64 -7.66 19.98 9.10
CA ALA A 64 -6.94 20.95 8.28
C ALA A 64 -5.68 20.34 7.64
N VAL A 65 -4.92 19.53 8.38
CA VAL A 65 -3.76 18.80 7.83
C VAL A 65 -4.22 17.78 6.80
N ALA A 66 -5.28 17.02 7.07
CA ALA A 66 -5.80 16.03 6.12
C ALA A 66 -6.29 16.66 4.82
N SER A 67 -7.07 17.74 4.91
CA SER A 67 -7.55 18.52 3.78
C SER A 67 -6.38 19.12 2.98
N PHE A 68 -5.39 19.71 3.65
CA PHE A 68 -4.18 20.20 2.99
C PHE A 68 -3.44 19.11 2.22
N VAL A 69 -3.19 17.94 2.85
CA VAL A 69 -2.48 16.83 2.20
C VAL A 69 -3.24 16.33 0.96
N TYR A 70 -4.56 16.23 1.06
CA TYR A 70 -5.44 15.85 -0.04
C TYR A 70 -5.36 16.86 -1.19
N GLU A 71 -5.64 18.13 -0.92
CA GLU A 71 -5.69 19.20 -1.93
C GLU A 71 -4.33 19.49 -2.58
N ALA A 72 -3.23 19.31 -1.84
CA ALA A 72 -1.90 19.51 -2.38
C ALA A 72 -1.48 18.42 -3.38
N ASN A 73 -2.13 17.25 -3.34
CA ASN A 73 -1.68 16.05 -4.05
C ASN A 73 -2.74 15.36 -4.90
N ASP A 74 -3.99 15.76 -4.82
CA ASP A 74 -5.09 15.17 -5.59
C ASP A 74 -4.76 15.15 -7.10
N ARG A 75 -4.21 16.24 -7.63
CA ARG A 75 -3.84 16.39 -9.04
C ARG A 75 -2.69 15.48 -9.47
N SER A 76 -1.89 15.01 -8.52
CA SER A 76 -0.75 14.13 -8.78
C SER A 76 -1.14 12.66 -8.84
N VAL A 77 -2.30 12.29 -8.29
CA VAL A 77 -2.76 10.89 -8.20
C VAL A 77 -3.67 10.54 -9.37
N VAL A 78 -3.40 9.38 -9.97
CA VAL A 78 -4.03 8.92 -11.21
C VAL A 78 -4.68 7.56 -11.01
N ASN A 79 -5.73 7.27 -11.77
CA ASN A 79 -6.26 5.92 -11.87
C ASN A 79 -5.44 5.13 -12.89
N ILE A 80 -5.27 3.83 -12.66
CA ILE A 80 -4.70 2.90 -13.63
C ILE A 80 -5.68 1.77 -13.84
N ALA A 81 -6.15 1.62 -15.07
CA ALA A 81 -6.99 0.52 -15.49
C ALA A 81 -6.24 -0.37 -16.49
N THR A 82 -6.34 -1.67 -16.32
CA THR A 82 -5.76 -2.64 -17.24
C THR A 82 -6.84 -3.29 -18.09
N ARG A 83 -6.52 -3.59 -19.36
CA ARG A 83 -7.38 -4.43 -20.20
C ARG A 83 -6.60 -5.68 -20.56
N ILE A 84 -7.17 -6.84 -20.23
CA ILE A 84 -6.76 -8.14 -20.75
C ILE A 84 -7.52 -8.30 -22.06
N GLY A 85 -6.85 -8.41 -23.20
CA GLY A 85 -7.54 -8.42 -24.49
C GLY A 85 -8.55 -9.55 -24.61
N ALA A 86 -9.75 -9.22 -25.06
CA ALA A 86 -10.72 -10.21 -25.49
C ALA A 86 -10.37 -10.66 -26.92
N ALA A 87 -10.17 -11.97 -27.11
CA ALA A 87 -10.67 -12.56 -28.34
C ALA A 87 -12.16 -12.20 -28.41
N ARG A 88 -12.58 -11.58 -29.52
CA ARG A 88 -13.95 -11.13 -29.78
C ARG A 88 -14.89 -12.34 -29.73
N GLY A 89 -15.33 -12.72 -28.53
CA GLY A 89 -16.38 -13.70 -28.33
C GLY A 89 -17.69 -13.11 -28.83
N LEU A 90 -18.50 -13.92 -29.50
CA LEU A 90 -19.76 -13.55 -30.14
C LEU A 90 -20.82 -12.95 -29.18
N LEU A 91 -20.54 -12.93 -27.87
CA LEU A 91 -21.41 -12.54 -26.76
C LEU A 91 -20.67 -11.61 -25.79
N GLY A 92 -20.35 -10.38 -26.24
CA GLY A 92 -20.23 -9.13 -25.47
C GLY A 92 -19.74 -9.05 -24.00
N GLU A 93 -19.01 -10.01 -23.44
CA GLU A 93 -18.44 -9.86 -22.09
C GLU A 93 -17.21 -8.94 -22.14
N ASN A 94 -17.31 -7.78 -21.46
CA ASN A 94 -16.18 -6.90 -21.25
C ASN A 94 -15.13 -7.63 -20.41
N PRO A 95 -13.87 -7.76 -20.87
CA PRO A 95 -12.83 -8.41 -20.08
C PRO A 95 -12.66 -7.70 -18.74
N THR A 96 -12.47 -8.47 -17.67
CA THR A 96 -12.22 -7.97 -16.32
C THR A 96 -11.02 -7.01 -16.33
N ALA A 97 -11.27 -5.75 -15.97
CA ALA A 97 -10.24 -4.75 -15.79
C ALA A 97 -9.78 -4.77 -14.33
N ASP A 98 -8.52 -5.11 -14.07
CA ASP A 98 -7.90 -4.78 -12.79
C ASP A 98 -7.67 -3.27 -12.76
N SER A 99 -8.09 -2.65 -11.66
CA SER A 99 -7.96 -1.21 -11.41
C SER A 99 -7.11 -0.96 -10.19
N GLY A 100 -6.26 0.06 -10.26
CA GLY A 100 -5.43 0.53 -9.18
C GLY A 100 -5.17 2.03 -9.30
N SER A 101 -4.19 2.48 -8.53
CA SER A 101 -3.73 3.86 -8.53
C SER A 101 -2.29 3.96 -9.00
N GLY A 102 -1.90 5.16 -9.38
CA GLY A 102 -0.52 5.58 -9.51
C GLY A 102 -0.39 7.05 -9.18
N PHE A 103 0.81 7.59 -9.37
CA PHE A 103 1.02 9.03 -9.27
C PHE A 103 2.15 9.52 -10.16
N VAL A 104 2.06 10.80 -10.54
CA VAL A 104 2.99 11.47 -11.45
C VAL A 104 4.35 11.69 -10.77
N LEU A 105 5.41 11.25 -11.43
CA LEU A 105 6.80 11.40 -10.97
C LEU A 105 7.49 12.62 -11.55
N ASP A 106 7.19 12.98 -12.80
CA ASP A 106 7.83 14.10 -13.50
C ASP A 106 6.97 14.67 -14.63
N HIS A 107 7.42 15.79 -15.19
CA HIS A 107 6.79 16.46 -16.34
C HIS A 107 7.04 15.75 -17.69
N ARG A 108 7.67 14.57 -17.70
CA ARG A 108 7.86 13.74 -18.91
C ARG A 108 6.81 12.64 -19.01
N GLY A 109 5.88 12.59 -18.05
CA GLY A 109 4.75 11.66 -18.04
C GLY A 109 5.05 10.33 -17.37
N HIS A 110 6.12 10.21 -16.59
CA HIS A 110 6.37 8.99 -15.82
C HIS A 110 5.37 8.88 -14.66
N ILE A 111 4.73 7.72 -14.55
CA ILE A 111 3.79 7.36 -13.49
C ILE A 111 4.36 6.16 -12.74
N LEU A 112 4.40 6.26 -11.40
CA LEU A 112 4.73 5.13 -10.53
C LEU A 112 3.45 4.41 -10.08
N THR A 113 3.51 3.08 -10.06
CA THR A 113 2.47 2.22 -9.49
C THR A 113 3.08 0.92 -8.99
N ASN A 114 2.25 -0.01 -8.51
CA ASN A 114 2.69 -1.36 -8.20
C ASN A 114 2.80 -2.25 -9.44
N ASN A 115 3.71 -3.23 -9.39
CA ASN A 115 3.83 -4.22 -10.46
C ASN A 115 2.56 -5.06 -10.59
N HIS A 116 1.95 -5.48 -9.47
CA HIS A 116 0.75 -6.31 -9.51
C HIS A 116 -0.45 -5.61 -10.17
N VAL A 117 -0.52 -4.28 -10.14
CA VAL A 117 -1.58 -3.51 -10.80
C VAL A 117 -1.53 -3.68 -12.32
N ILE A 118 -0.34 -3.88 -12.89
CA ILE A 118 -0.12 -3.93 -14.35
C ILE A 118 0.43 -5.27 -14.85
N GLU A 119 0.58 -6.28 -13.98
CA GLU A 119 1.33 -7.51 -14.27
C GLU A 119 0.75 -8.32 -15.43
N SER A 120 -0.57 -8.35 -15.55
CA SER A 120 -1.32 -9.10 -16.59
C SER A 120 -1.88 -8.21 -17.70
N ALA A 121 -1.52 -6.93 -17.70
CA ALA A 121 -2.10 -5.94 -18.61
C ALA A 121 -1.60 -6.15 -20.05
N GLN A 122 -2.52 -6.19 -21.01
CA GLN A 122 -2.16 -6.05 -22.44
C GLN A 122 -2.19 -4.58 -22.87
N ARG A 123 -3.10 -3.80 -22.28
CA ARG A 123 -3.15 -2.34 -22.40
C ARG A 123 -3.27 -1.73 -21.01
N ILE A 124 -2.58 -0.61 -20.82
CA ILE A 124 -2.58 0.17 -19.58
C ILE A 124 -3.19 1.53 -19.92
N LEU A 125 -4.27 1.87 -19.24
CA LEU A 125 -4.95 3.15 -19.37
C LEU A 125 -4.76 3.92 -18.07
N VAL A 126 -4.41 5.19 -18.19
CA VAL A 126 -4.19 6.06 -17.05
C VAL A 126 -5.15 7.24 -17.16
N THR A 127 -5.99 7.41 -16.15
CA THR A 127 -6.95 8.52 -16.10
C THR A 127 -6.44 9.59 -15.13
N MET A 128 -6.19 10.78 -15.68
CA MET A 128 -5.72 11.96 -14.96
C MET A 128 -6.80 12.56 -14.06
N HIS A 129 -6.42 13.55 -13.25
CA HIS A 129 -7.35 14.27 -12.40
C HIS A 129 -8.44 15.06 -13.11
N THR A 130 -8.22 15.35 -14.39
CA THR A 130 -9.21 16.01 -15.25
C THR A 130 -10.24 15.04 -15.83
N GLY A 131 -10.09 13.73 -15.61
CA GLY A 131 -10.89 12.68 -16.26
C GLY A 131 -10.36 12.29 -17.65
N GLU A 132 -9.32 12.94 -18.14
CA GLU A 132 -8.67 12.58 -19.41
C GLU A 132 -7.92 11.25 -19.29
N GLU A 133 -8.16 10.36 -20.25
CA GLU A 133 -7.56 9.03 -20.33
C GLU A 133 -6.39 9.03 -21.33
N PHE A 134 -5.28 8.43 -20.94
CA PHE A 134 -4.08 8.24 -21.77
C PHE A 134 -3.70 6.76 -21.80
N GLU A 135 -3.39 6.24 -22.99
CA GLU A 135 -2.72 4.95 -23.10
C GLU A 135 -1.27 5.11 -22.63
N ALA A 136 -0.83 4.20 -21.76
CA ALA A 136 0.49 4.24 -21.16
C ALA A 136 1.40 3.14 -21.71
N GLU A 137 2.65 3.51 -21.97
CA GLU A 137 3.71 2.59 -22.33
C GLU A 137 4.40 2.06 -21.07
N LEU A 138 4.68 0.76 -21.01
CA LEU A 138 5.51 0.21 -19.95
C LEU A 138 6.96 0.69 -20.12
N VAL A 139 7.48 1.41 -19.12
CA VAL A 139 8.88 1.83 -19.07
C VAL A 139 9.73 0.74 -18.45
N GLY A 140 9.32 0.20 -17.30
CA GLY A 140 10.03 -0.86 -16.61
C GLY A 140 9.29 -1.38 -15.40
N ARG A 141 9.64 -2.60 -14.97
CA ARG A 141 9.05 -3.24 -13.78
C ARG A 141 10.08 -3.92 -12.90
N GLU A 142 9.80 -3.91 -11.60
CA GLU A 142 10.53 -4.62 -10.54
C GLU A 142 9.54 -5.51 -9.79
N PRO A 143 9.38 -6.78 -10.19
CA PRO A 143 8.39 -7.66 -9.58
C PRO A 143 8.70 -8.06 -8.13
N ILE A 144 9.96 -8.03 -7.69
CA ILE A 144 10.32 -8.46 -6.31
C ILE A 144 9.76 -7.48 -5.30
N ASN A 145 10.00 -6.19 -5.53
CA ASN A 145 9.58 -5.07 -4.68
C ASN A 145 8.23 -4.49 -5.09
N ASP A 146 7.55 -5.10 -6.06
CA ASP A 146 6.20 -4.73 -6.48
C ASP A 146 6.10 -3.28 -7.00
N LEU A 147 7.04 -2.86 -7.85
CA LEU A 147 7.07 -1.53 -8.45
C LEU A 147 7.02 -1.60 -9.98
N ALA A 148 6.32 -0.66 -10.60
CA ALA A 148 6.34 -0.48 -12.05
C ALA A 148 6.29 1.01 -12.40
N VAL A 149 6.98 1.37 -13.48
CA VAL A 149 6.91 2.71 -14.08
C VAL A 149 6.28 2.56 -15.45
N VAL A 150 5.26 3.37 -15.70
CA VAL A 150 4.65 3.54 -17.02
C VAL A 150 4.79 4.99 -17.46
N ARG A 151 4.62 5.26 -18.75
CA ARG A 151 4.73 6.60 -19.32
C ARG A 151 3.51 6.94 -20.15
N ILE A 152 2.95 8.13 -19.93
CA ILE A 152 1.86 8.69 -20.74
C ILE A 152 2.36 9.88 -21.56
N SER A 153 1.69 10.13 -22.68
CA SER A 153 1.92 11.31 -23.51
C SER A 153 0.89 12.39 -23.19
N ALA A 154 1.09 13.11 -22.07
CA ALA A 154 0.25 14.22 -21.65
C ALA A 154 1.03 15.56 -21.69
N PRO A 155 0.36 16.70 -21.88
CA PRO A 155 1.01 18.01 -21.81
C PRO A 155 1.67 18.27 -20.43
N PRO A 156 2.90 18.81 -20.37
CA PRO A 156 3.65 19.04 -19.12
C PRO A 156 2.89 19.82 -18.04
N GLU A 157 2.03 20.75 -18.43
CA GLU A 157 1.20 21.58 -17.55
C GLU A 157 0.09 20.81 -16.83
N LYS A 158 -0.28 19.63 -17.34
CA LYS A 158 -1.23 18.72 -16.71
C LYS A 158 -0.56 17.75 -15.73
N LEU A 159 0.76 17.63 -15.81
CA LEU A 159 1.55 16.75 -14.98
C LEU A 159 1.97 17.51 -13.72
N VAL A 160 1.47 17.06 -12.56
CA VAL A 160 1.82 17.60 -11.24
C VAL A 160 2.65 16.56 -10.49
N PRO A 161 3.98 16.67 -10.46
CA PRO A 161 4.83 15.70 -9.79
C PRO A 161 4.65 15.74 -8.26
N VAL A 162 4.66 14.57 -7.64
CA VAL A 162 4.72 14.47 -6.18
C VAL A 162 6.10 14.89 -5.63
N ARG A 163 6.15 15.24 -4.35
CA ARG A 163 7.39 15.37 -3.59
C ARG A 163 7.62 14.13 -2.74
N PHE A 164 8.86 13.67 -2.66
CA PHE A 164 9.25 12.56 -1.79
C PHE A 164 9.92 13.06 -0.52
N ALA A 165 9.69 12.34 0.58
CA ALA A 165 10.41 12.50 1.84
C ALA A 165 11.32 11.29 2.11
N ASP A 166 12.31 11.47 2.98
CA ASP A 166 13.22 10.41 3.40
C ASP A 166 12.52 9.42 4.34
N SER A 167 12.30 8.18 3.88
CA SER A 167 11.64 7.15 4.69
C SER A 167 12.50 6.61 5.85
N SER A 168 13.78 6.97 5.94
CA SER A 168 14.65 6.55 7.05
C SER A 168 14.42 7.35 8.33
N ALA A 169 13.78 8.52 8.22
CA ALA A 169 13.40 9.36 9.34
C ALA A 169 12.02 9.04 9.93
N LEU A 170 11.34 8.01 9.41
CA LEU A 170 10.00 7.63 9.87
C LEU A 170 10.01 7.10 11.29
N GLN A 171 8.93 7.35 12.01
CA GLN A 171 8.72 6.91 13.37
C GLN A 171 7.32 6.29 13.51
N VAL A 172 7.23 5.23 14.32
CA VAL A 172 5.94 4.64 14.71
C VAL A 172 5.09 5.72 15.42
N GLY A 173 3.81 5.78 15.08
CA GLY A 173 2.88 6.80 15.57
C GLY A 173 2.74 8.04 14.68
N MET A 174 3.63 8.25 13.69
CA MET A 174 3.45 9.31 12.70
C MET A 174 2.14 9.11 11.94
N ARG A 175 1.37 10.19 11.74
CA ARG A 175 0.18 10.17 10.89
C ARG A 175 0.54 9.94 9.43
N VAL A 176 -0.31 9.20 8.75
CA VAL A 176 -0.16 8.89 7.33
C VAL A 176 -1.48 9.04 6.60
N PHE A 177 -1.38 9.38 5.32
CA PHE A 177 -2.51 9.57 4.41
C PHE A 177 -2.28 8.72 3.18
N ALA A 178 -3.13 7.72 2.96
CA ALA A 178 -3.10 6.88 1.78
C ALA A 178 -4.12 7.39 0.78
N ILE A 179 -3.65 7.89 -0.36
CA ILE A 179 -4.49 8.45 -1.41
C ILE A 179 -4.57 7.46 -2.57
N GLY A 180 -5.76 7.33 -3.17
CA GLY A 180 -6.00 6.54 -4.36
C GLY A 180 -7.04 7.17 -5.28
N ASN A 181 -7.14 6.62 -6.49
CA ASN A 181 -8.16 6.92 -7.49
C ASN A 181 -8.69 5.61 -8.09
N PRO A 182 -9.49 4.82 -7.34
CA PRO A 182 -9.95 3.50 -7.78
C PRO A 182 -10.81 3.49 -9.06
N PHE A 183 -11.55 4.57 -9.31
CA PHE A 183 -12.63 4.59 -10.31
C PHE A 183 -12.47 5.71 -11.35
N GLY A 184 -11.38 6.45 -11.33
CA GLY A 184 -11.11 7.55 -12.26
C GLY A 184 -11.94 8.82 -12.05
N LEU A 185 -13.02 8.74 -11.27
CA LEU A 185 -14.00 9.83 -11.07
C LEU A 185 -13.93 10.48 -9.69
N GLU A 186 -13.60 9.70 -8.65
CA GLU A 186 -13.47 10.21 -7.28
C GLU A 186 -12.26 9.57 -6.59
N ARG A 187 -11.40 10.41 -6.02
CA ARG A 187 -10.22 10.00 -5.26
C ARG A 187 -10.63 9.67 -3.84
N SER A 188 -10.11 8.58 -3.32
CA SER A 188 -10.27 8.21 -1.92
C SER A 188 -9.04 8.58 -1.12
N MET A 189 -9.25 9.00 0.11
CA MET A 189 -8.19 9.15 1.11
C MET A 189 -8.57 8.35 2.34
N THR A 190 -7.61 7.58 2.85
CA THR A 190 -7.71 6.95 4.16
C THR A 190 -6.57 7.48 5.03
N THR A 191 -6.84 7.63 6.32
CA THR A 191 -5.87 8.14 7.29
C THR A 191 -5.59 7.07 8.33
N GLY A 192 -4.40 7.14 8.92
CA GLY A 192 -3.97 6.28 10.02
C GLY A 192 -2.64 6.74 10.58
N ILE A 193 -1.90 5.80 11.16
CA ILE A 193 -0.53 5.99 11.63
C ILE A 193 0.40 4.92 11.07
N ILE A 194 1.70 5.17 11.18
CA ILE A 194 2.73 4.13 11.09
C ILE A 194 2.60 3.23 12.31
N SER A 195 2.23 1.97 12.11
CA SER A 195 2.11 0.96 13.17
C SER A 195 3.43 0.22 13.42
N SER A 196 4.27 0.07 12.39
CA SER A 196 5.57 -0.60 12.50
C SER A 196 6.47 -0.28 11.30
N LEU A 197 7.78 -0.44 11.47
CA LEU A 197 8.80 -0.25 10.44
C LEU A 197 9.62 -1.54 10.27
N ASP A 198 10.35 -1.63 9.16
CA ASP A 198 11.28 -2.71 8.85
C ASP A 198 10.70 -4.13 8.87
N ARG A 199 9.44 -4.27 8.45
CA ARG A 199 8.77 -5.58 8.36
C ARG A 199 9.20 -6.29 7.08
N THR A 200 9.40 -7.61 7.17
CA THR A 200 9.49 -8.46 5.97
C THR A 200 8.10 -8.99 5.66
N LEU A 201 7.64 -8.67 4.46
CA LEU A 201 6.30 -8.93 4.02
C LEU A 201 6.30 -10.08 2.99
N PRO A 202 5.81 -11.29 3.34
CA PRO A 202 5.72 -12.38 2.39
C PRO A 202 4.58 -12.10 1.39
N VAL A 203 4.92 -12.02 0.10
CA VAL A 203 3.94 -11.82 -0.98
C VAL A 203 3.54 -13.15 -1.60
N THR A 204 4.49 -14.08 -1.75
CA THR A 204 4.25 -15.48 -2.12
C THR A 204 5.18 -16.39 -1.30
N ARG A 205 5.07 -17.71 -1.46
CA ARG A 205 6.02 -18.64 -0.83
C ARG A 205 7.49 -18.37 -1.24
N ALA A 206 7.71 -17.76 -2.39
CA ALA A 206 9.04 -17.50 -2.95
C ALA A 206 9.43 -16.02 -2.95
N ARG A 207 8.50 -15.09 -2.70
CA ARG A 207 8.71 -13.64 -2.80
C ARG A 207 8.36 -12.96 -1.49
N SER A 208 9.28 -12.14 -0.99
CA SER A 208 9.01 -11.22 0.12
C SER A 208 9.57 -9.84 -0.18
N ILE A 209 8.82 -8.81 0.19
CA ILE A 209 9.28 -7.42 0.17
C ILE A 209 9.89 -7.16 1.54
N LYS A 210 11.15 -6.70 1.56
CA LYS A 210 11.86 -6.40 2.80
C LYS A 210 11.66 -4.94 3.18
N SER A 211 11.70 -4.68 4.48
CA SER A 211 11.62 -3.33 5.06
C SER A 211 10.38 -2.53 4.66
N VAL A 212 9.20 -3.15 4.65
CA VAL A 212 7.95 -2.40 4.40
C VAL A 212 7.56 -1.56 5.62
N ILE A 213 6.82 -0.49 5.35
CA ILE A 213 6.12 0.32 6.35
C ILE A 213 4.79 -0.38 6.64
N GLN A 214 4.46 -0.63 7.90
CA GLN A 214 3.16 -1.13 8.32
C GLN A 214 2.31 0.04 8.83
N ILE A 215 1.06 0.11 8.42
CA ILE A 215 0.11 1.17 8.78
C ILE A 215 -1.24 0.57 9.20
N ASP A 216 -2.07 1.35 9.88
CA ASP A 216 -3.46 1.00 10.18
C ASP A 216 -4.49 1.75 9.29
N ALA A 217 -4.00 2.65 8.44
CA ALA A 217 -4.83 3.28 7.41
C ALA A 217 -5.39 2.22 6.45
N ALA A 218 -6.64 2.39 6.04
CA ALA A 218 -7.29 1.38 5.22
C ALA A 218 -6.67 1.29 3.81
N ILE A 219 -6.13 0.12 3.45
CA ILE A 219 -5.58 -0.18 2.12
C ILE A 219 -6.48 -1.22 1.44
N ASN A 220 -7.02 -0.86 0.28
CA ASN A 220 -7.98 -1.66 -0.48
C ASN A 220 -7.58 -1.69 -1.97
N PRO A 221 -8.11 -2.65 -2.77
CA PRO A 221 -8.05 -2.59 -4.24
C PRO A 221 -8.63 -1.25 -4.69
N GLY A 222 -7.77 -0.32 -5.09
CA GLY A 222 -8.18 1.07 -5.32
C GLY A 222 -7.16 2.12 -4.92
N ASN A 223 -6.55 2.02 -3.73
CA ASN A 223 -5.43 2.89 -3.35
C ASN A 223 -4.06 2.21 -3.48
N SER A 224 -4.03 0.90 -3.81
CA SER A 224 -2.82 0.19 -4.21
C SER A 224 -2.17 0.85 -5.43
N GLY A 225 -0.85 1.04 -5.36
CA GLY A 225 -0.05 1.80 -6.31
C GLY A 225 -0.08 3.32 -6.09
N GLY A 226 -1.03 3.82 -5.30
CA GLY A 226 -1.11 5.22 -4.90
C GLY A 226 -0.09 5.58 -3.80
N PRO A 227 0.08 6.88 -3.52
CA PRO A 227 1.07 7.32 -2.55
C PRO A 227 0.59 7.17 -1.10
N LEU A 228 1.52 6.83 -0.22
CA LEU A 228 1.43 7.03 1.22
C LEU A 228 2.17 8.31 1.58
N MET A 229 1.47 9.26 2.21
CA MET A 229 2.00 10.59 2.50
C MET A 229 2.13 10.87 3.99
N ASN A 230 3.10 11.72 4.35
CA ASN A 230 3.22 12.31 5.67
C ASN A 230 2.32 13.57 5.81
N SER A 231 2.30 14.18 6.99
CA SER A 231 1.56 15.42 7.27
C SER A 231 2.03 16.66 6.51
N HIS A 232 3.16 16.59 5.80
CA HIS A 232 3.65 17.66 4.92
C HIS A 232 3.21 17.47 3.46
N GLY A 233 2.43 16.41 3.16
CA GLY A 233 2.02 16.08 1.80
C GLY A 233 3.14 15.47 0.96
N GLU A 234 4.17 14.91 1.59
CA GLU A 234 5.29 14.29 0.90
C GLU A 234 5.16 12.76 0.94
N VAL A 235 5.49 12.11 -0.18
CA VAL A 235 5.45 10.66 -0.34
C VAL A 235 6.53 10.00 0.49
N ILE A 236 6.11 9.18 1.45
CA ILE A 236 6.96 8.36 2.31
C ILE A 236 6.92 6.87 1.90
N GLY A 237 5.96 6.49 1.07
CA GLY A 237 5.89 5.15 0.50
C GLY A 237 4.79 4.98 -0.53
N ILE A 238 4.68 3.77 -1.07
CA ILE A 238 3.71 3.39 -2.10
C ILE A 238 2.80 2.35 -1.47
N ASN A 239 1.50 2.65 -1.40
CA ASN A 239 0.49 1.76 -0.85
C ASN A 239 0.52 0.45 -1.62
N THR A 240 0.68 -0.69 -0.94
CA THR A 240 0.63 -2.01 -1.56
C THR A 240 -0.34 -2.87 -0.76
N ALA A 241 -1.46 -3.25 -1.37
CA ALA A 241 -2.32 -4.25 -0.78
C ALA A 241 -1.61 -5.60 -0.83
N ILE A 242 -1.48 -6.24 0.31
CA ILE A 242 -1.33 -7.69 0.32
C ILE A 242 -2.69 -8.28 0.55
N ALA A 243 -3.09 -9.14 -0.38
CA ALA A 243 -4.19 -10.06 -0.21
C ALA A 243 -4.05 -10.73 1.18
N SER A 244 -4.83 -10.26 2.15
CA SER A 244 -5.01 -11.03 3.37
C SER A 244 -5.53 -12.40 2.94
N ARG A 245 -5.24 -13.46 3.71
CA ARG A 245 -5.78 -14.80 3.42
C ARG A 245 -7.31 -14.80 3.26
N THR A 246 -8.00 -13.75 3.72
CA THR A 246 -9.44 -13.56 3.69
C THR A 246 -9.91 -12.51 2.67
N GLY A 247 -9.01 -11.82 1.96
CA GLY A 247 -9.35 -10.76 0.99
C GLY A 247 -9.93 -9.47 1.60
N GLN A 248 -9.99 -9.37 2.94
CA GLN A 248 -10.48 -8.20 3.67
C GLN A 248 -9.36 -7.51 4.44
N ASN A 249 -9.45 -6.19 4.56
CA ASN A 249 -8.58 -5.39 5.41
C ASN A 249 -8.91 -5.65 6.89
N SER A 250 -7.97 -6.18 7.65
CA SER A 250 -8.10 -6.43 9.09
C SER A 250 -7.52 -5.29 9.95
N GLY A 251 -7.41 -4.08 9.41
CA GLY A 251 -6.73 -2.94 10.04
C GLY A 251 -5.20 -2.98 9.90
N ILE A 252 -4.68 -3.67 8.89
CA ILE A 252 -3.23 -3.78 8.64
C ILE A 252 -2.98 -3.51 7.15
N GLY A 253 -2.37 -2.37 6.86
CA GLY A 253 -1.88 -1.98 5.54
C GLY A 253 -0.35 -2.02 5.47
N PHE A 254 0.17 -2.04 4.25
CA PHE A 254 1.61 -1.97 3.99
C PHE A 254 1.93 -0.94 2.90
N ALA A 255 3.12 -0.36 3.00
CA ALA A 255 3.68 0.49 1.96
C ALA A 255 5.15 0.21 1.71
N ILE A 256 5.55 0.33 0.44
CA ILE A 256 6.94 0.24 0.00
C ILE A 256 7.63 1.58 0.30
N PRO A 257 8.75 1.64 1.06
CA PRO A 257 9.33 2.92 1.48
C PRO A 257 9.88 3.75 0.33
N SER A 258 9.78 5.08 0.43
CA SER A 258 10.27 6.03 -0.57
C SER A 258 11.77 5.88 -0.87
N ASN A 259 12.61 5.54 0.10
CA ASN A 259 14.04 5.35 -0.16
C ASN A 259 14.34 4.09 -0.99
N LEU A 260 13.49 3.07 -0.91
CA LEU A 260 13.60 1.91 -1.80
C LEU A 260 13.21 2.30 -3.23
N VAL A 261 12.15 3.10 -3.36
CA VAL A 261 11.68 3.64 -4.64
C VAL A 261 12.72 4.54 -5.29
N ALA A 262 13.36 5.44 -4.54
CA ALA A 262 14.41 6.33 -5.01
C ALA A 262 15.63 5.58 -5.58
N ARG A 263 15.88 4.33 -5.14
CA ARG A 263 16.92 3.47 -5.70
C ARG A 263 16.49 2.71 -6.95
N ILE A 264 15.22 2.30 -7.01
CA ILE A 264 14.71 1.42 -8.08
C ILE A 264 14.25 2.21 -9.31
N VAL A 265 13.49 3.30 -9.10
CA VAL A 265 12.83 4.04 -10.17
C VAL A 265 13.79 4.59 -11.23
N PRO A 266 14.95 5.19 -10.87
CA PRO A 266 15.91 5.64 -11.87
C PRO A 266 16.38 4.52 -12.80
N GLU A 267 16.66 3.32 -12.26
CA GLU A 267 17.07 2.14 -13.03
C GLU A 267 15.94 1.64 -13.93
N LEU A 268 14.68 1.67 -13.45
CA LEU A 268 13.53 1.32 -14.28
C LEU A 268 13.39 2.30 -15.46
N ILE A 269 13.56 3.60 -15.22
CA ILE A 269 13.47 4.62 -16.27
C ILE A 269 14.62 4.47 -17.28
N GLN A 270 15.84 4.20 -16.81
CA GLN A 270 17.03 4.17 -17.68
C GLN A 270 17.22 2.84 -18.41
N HIS A 271 16.88 1.73 -17.77
CA HIS A 271 17.22 0.38 -18.24
C HIS A 271 16.03 -0.56 -18.39
N GLY A 272 14.82 -0.11 -18.02
CA GLY A 272 13.60 -0.92 -18.02
C GLY A 272 13.56 -2.00 -16.93
N ARG A 273 14.62 -2.13 -16.13
CA ARG A 273 14.76 -3.14 -15.07
C ARG A 273 15.72 -2.68 -13.99
N PHE A 274 15.53 -3.16 -12.77
CA PHE A 274 16.45 -2.94 -11.67
C PHE A 274 17.57 -3.99 -11.68
N ILE A 275 18.82 -3.57 -11.90
CA ILE A 275 19.98 -4.44 -11.82
C ILE A 275 20.38 -4.57 -10.35
N ARG A 276 20.16 -5.74 -9.74
CA ARG A 276 20.47 -5.94 -8.33
C ARG A 276 21.97 -6.15 -8.14
N PRO A 277 22.62 -5.36 -7.28
CA PRO A 277 23.99 -5.66 -6.87
C PRO A 277 23.99 -6.96 -6.05
N GLU A 278 24.87 -7.88 -6.41
CA GLU A 278 25.09 -9.13 -5.69
C GLU A 278 26.52 -9.21 -5.16
N PHE A 279 26.69 -9.81 -3.99
CA PHE A 279 28.02 -10.10 -3.45
C PHE A 279 28.59 -11.40 -4.03
N GLY A 280 27.79 -12.23 -4.70
CA GLY A 280 28.18 -13.58 -5.08
C GLY A 280 28.30 -14.54 -3.89
N ILE A 281 27.64 -14.23 -2.77
CA ILE A 281 27.50 -15.09 -1.60
C ILE A 281 26.07 -15.62 -1.59
N ASP A 282 25.91 -16.94 -1.53
CA ASP A 282 24.63 -17.63 -1.69
C ASP A 282 24.01 -18.06 -0.35
N GLU A 283 24.83 -18.20 0.69
CA GLU A 283 24.35 -18.55 2.02
C GLU A 283 25.36 -18.17 3.10
N VAL A 284 24.86 -17.70 4.24
CA VAL A 284 25.66 -17.43 5.44
C VAL A 284 24.99 -18.01 6.69
N ALA A 285 25.80 -18.41 7.66
CA ALA A 285 25.35 -18.81 8.99
C ALA A 285 25.71 -17.74 10.02
N LYS A 286 24.79 -17.44 10.93
CA LYS A 286 25.07 -16.56 12.06
C LYS A 286 25.98 -17.28 13.06
N THR A 287 27.01 -16.58 13.51
CA THR A 287 27.93 -16.99 14.57
C THR A 287 28.03 -15.84 15.60
N ASP A 288 28.72 -16.08 16.71
CA ASP A 288 28.95 -15.03 17.72
C ASP A 288 29.84 -13.89 17.19
N GLU A 289 30.71 -14.19 16.21
CA GLU A 289 31.66 -13.24 15.63
C GLU A 289 31.09 -12.48 14.42
N GLY A 290 30.12 -13.07 13.70
CA GLY A 290 29.55 -12.49 12.49
C GLY A 290 28.84 -13.50 11.59
N LEU A 291 28.87 -13.25 10.28
CA LEU A 291 28.19 -14.08 9.28
C LEU A 291 29.20 -14.97 8.53
N ARG A 292 29.26 -16.25 8.89
CA ARG A 292 30.14 -17.23 8.24
C ARG A 292 29.60 -17.62 6.87
N ILE A 293 30.45 -17.62 5.85
CA ILE A 293 30.06 -18.01 4.49
C ILE A 293 29.82 -19.54 4.44
N ILE A 294 28.62 -19.94 3.99
CA ILE A 294 28.23 -21.35 3.84
C ILE A 294 28.28 -21.78 2.38
N THR A 295 27.89 -20.89 1.47
CA THR A 295 27.97 -21.12 0.03
C THR A 295 28.24 -19.79 -0.66
N MET A 296 29.09 -19.78 -1.68
CA MET A 296 29.34 -18.62 -2.54
C MET A 296 29.64 -19.06 -3.96
N ASN A 297 29.39 -18.17 -4.91
CA ASN A 297 29.78 -18.35 -6.29
C ASN A 297 31.31 -18.18 -6.42
N PRO A 298 32.07 -19.22 -6.81
CA PRO A 298 33.53 -19.13 -6.94
C PRO A 298 33.96 -18.14 -8.03
N GLU A 299 33.09 -17.82 -8.99
CA GLU A 299 33.32 -16.81 -10.04
C GLU A 299 32.70 -15.43 -9.71
N GLY A 300 32.10 -15.32 -8.52
CA GLY A 300 31.35 -14.17 -8.06
C GLY A 300 32.24 -13.02 -7.55
N PRO A 301 31.64 -11.83 -7.32
CA PRO A 301 32.38 -10.66 -6.85
C PRO A 301 33.16 -10.89 -5.53
N ALA A 302 32.56 -11.57 -4.55
CA ALA A 302 33.22 -11.89 -3.29
C ALA A 302 34.48 -12.75 -3.48
N ALA A 303 34.43 -13.80 -4.30
CA ALA A 303 35.58 -14.65 -4.57
C ALA A 303 36.69 -13.87 -5.29
N LYS A 304 36.33 -13.05 -6.28
CA LYS A 304 37.26 -12.15 -6.99
C LYS A 304 37.89 -11.11 -6.06
N ALA A 305 37.18 -10.69 -5.02
CA ALA A 305 37.69 -9.82 -3.97
C ALA A 305 38.53 -10.55 -2.90
N GLY A 306 38.68 -11.87 -3.00
CA GLY A 306 39.54 -12.68 -2.13
C GLY A 306 38.83 -13.33 -0.93
N LEU A 307 37.50 -13.19 -0.81
CA LEU A 307 36.74 -13.91 0.22
C LEU A 307 36.76 -15.43 -0.04
N ARG A 308 36.90 -16.19 1.04
CA ARG A 308 37.00 -17.65 1.01
C ARG A 308 35.70 -18.29 1.47
N GLY A 309 35.14 -19.12 0.60
CA GLY A 309 34.06 -20.03 0.93
C GLY A 309 34.58 -21.28 1.67
N PRO A 310 33.69 -22.22 2.00
CA PRO A 310 34.08 -23.45 2.66
C PRO A 310 34.99 -24.32 1.78
N GLU A 311 35.93 -25.02 2.40
CA GLU A 311 36.75 -26.01 1.70
C GLU A 311 35.87 -27.20 1.27
N ILE A 312 35.89 -27.53 -0.02
CA ILE A 312 35.16 -28.67 -0.56
C ILE A 312 36.15 -29.83 -0.75
N ARG A 313 36.03 -30.86 0.08
CA ARG A 313 36.82 -32.08 -0.04
C ARG A 313 36.02 -33.14 -0.76
N ARG A 314 36.52 -33.55 -1.93
CA ARG A 314 35.96 -34.65 -2.71
C ARG A 314 36.79 -35.91 -2.47
N SER A 315 36.15 -36.97 -2.02
CA SER A 315 36.76 -38.29 -1.92
C SER A 315 36.00 -39.29 -2.78
N ARG A 316 36.73 -40.19 -3.45
CA ARG A 316 36.15 -41.22 -4.29
C ARG A 316 36.33 -42.58 -3.60
N ARG A 317 35.24 -43.31 -3.41
CA ARG A 317 35.26 -44.70 -2.92
C ARG A 317 34.55 -45.59 -3.93
N GLY A 318 35.33 -46.23 -4.79
CA GLY A 318 34.82 -47.02 -5.93
C GLY A 318 34.12 -46.15 -6.97
N ILE A 319 32.86 -46.48 -7.27
CA ILE A 319 32.01 -45.71 -8.19
C ILE A 319 31.33 -44.49 -7.54
N PHE A 320 31.41 -44.34 -6.22
CA PHE A 320 30.77 -43.24 -5.49
C PHE A 320 31.76 -42.10 -5.24
N THR A 321 31.30 -40.86 -5.45
CA THR A 321 32.01 -39.64 -5.06
C THR A 321 31.29 -39.02 -3.87
N PHE A 322 32.03 -38.78 -2.80
CA PHE A 322 31.56 -38.11 -1.60
C PHE A 322 32.11 -36.70 -1.59
N GLU A 323 31.25 -35.72 -1.33
CA GLU A 323 31.65 -34.33 -1.15
C GLU A 323 31.40 -33.95 0.32
N SER A 324 32.45 -33.55 1.01
CA SER A 324 32.37 -32.97 2.35
C SER A 324 32.71 -31.49 2.26
N ARG A 325 31.97 -30.68 3.01
CA ARG A 325 32.13 -29.23 3.05
C ARG A 325 32.59 -28.86 4.45
N ASP A 326 33.81 -28.33 4.55
CA ASP A 326 34.32 -27.79 5.79
C ASP A 326 34.03 -26.29 5.86
N ILE A 327 32.96 -25.94 6.57
CA ILE A 327 32.57 -24.54 6.76
C ILE A 327 33.47 -23.79 7.74
N SER A 328 34.28 -24.49 8.55
CA SER A 328 35.15 -23.83 9.53
C SER A 328 36.30 -23.04 8.90
N THR A 329 36.62 -23.36 7.64
CA THR A 329 37.67 -22.69 6.85
C THR A 329 37.15 -21.47 6.08
N ALA A 330 35.84 -21.24 6.07
CA ALA A 330 35.22 -20.11 5.38
C ALA A 330 35.36 -18.81 6.16
N ASP A 331 35.46 -17.69 5.45
CA ASP A 331 35.53 -16.37 6.06
C ASP A 331 34.26 -16.00 6.82
N ILE A 332 34.42 -15.15 7.84
CA ILE A 332 33.33 -14.58 8.64
C ILE A 332 33.21 -13.09 8.35
N ILE A 333 32.04 -12.68 7.87
CA ILE A 333 31.75 -11.28 7.59
C ILE A 333 31.28 -10.61 8.88
N VAL A 334 32.19 -9.84 9.48
CA VAL A 334 31.94 -9.11 10.74
C VAL A 334 31.19 -7.78 10.52
N GLY A 335 31.27 -7.21 9.31
CA GLY A 335 30.60 -5.96 8.95
C GLY A 335 30.69 -5.60 7.47
N VAL A 336 29.85 -4.66 7.03
CA VAL A 336 29.87 -4.08 5.68
C VAL A 336 29.86 -2.56 5.82
N ASN A 337 30.76 -1.87 5.12
CA ASN A 337 30.91 -0.41 5.16
C ASN A 337 31.00 0.15 6.60
N GLY A 338 31.80 -0.51 7.45
CA GLY A 338 32.00 -0.12 8.86
C GLY A 338 30.82 -0.43 9.80
N LYS A 339 29.69 -0.95 9.30
CA LYS A 339 28.54 -1.38 10.12
C LYS A 339 28.66 -2.86 10.47
N LYS A 340 28.61 -3.20 11.76
CA LYS A 340 28.61 -4.60 12.22
C LYS A 340 27.39 -5.37 11.68
N ASN A 341 27.61 -6.63 11.30
CA ASN A 341 26.62 -7.53 10.73
C ASN A 341 26.17 -8.61 11.73
N THR A 342 25.76 -8.19 12.93
CA THR A 342 25.28 -9.09 14.00
C THR A 342 23.90 -9.71 13.71
N GLU A 343 23.26 -9.30 12.61
CA GLU A 343 22.00 -9.84 12.13
C GLU A 343 22.17 -10.35 10.70
N ALA A 344 21.87 -11.63 10.46
CA ALA A 344 22.05 -12.34 9.18
C ALA A 344 21.34 -11.73 7.96
N ARG A 345 20.59 -10.63 8.14
CA ARG A 345 19.75 -9.98 7.14
C ARG A 345 20.45 -8.88 6.33
N ARG A 346 21.67 -8.48 6.69
CA ARG A 346 22.34 -7.30 6.10
C ARG A 346 23.15 -7.56 4.84
N ILE A 347 23.34 -8.82 4.43
CA ILE A 347 23.98 -9.15 3.16
C ILE A 347 22.89 -9.53 2.16
N PRO A 348 22.78 -8.85 1.01
CA PRO A 348 22.07 -9.33 -0.18
C PRO A 348 22.72 -10.65 -0.63
N VAL A 349 22.20 -11.73 -0.09
CA VAL A 349 22.51 -13.09 -0.53
C VAL A 349 21.92 -13.27 -1.92
N GLY A 350 22.72 -13.77 -2.87
CA GLY A 350 22.28 -13.99 -4.25
C GLY A 350 21.03 -14.87 -4.29
N SER A 351 20.07 -14.53 -5.14
CA SER A 351 18.96 -15.44 -5.44
C SER A 351 19.54 -16.63 -6.20
N ARG A 352 19.34 -17.86 -5.70
CA ARG A 352 19.70 -19.09 -6.43
C ARG A 352 19.22 -18.96 -7.88
N LYS A 353 20.13 -19.09 -8.84
CA LYS A 353 19.73 -19.31 -10.24
C LYS A 353 18.75 -20.49 -10.24
N PRO A 354 17.59 -20.40 -10.91
CA PRO A 354 16.75 -21.57 -11.10
C PRO A 354 17.61 -22.63 -11.76
N GLN A 355 17.66 -23.82 -11.16
CA GLN A 355 18.25 -24.97 -11.81
C GLN A 355 17.48 -25.16 -13.11
N ALA A 356 18.15 -25.00 -14.25
CA ALA A 356 17.61 -25.44 -15.52
C ALA A 356 17.26 -26.92 -15.36
N ARG A 357 15.97 -27.23 -15.46
CA ARG A 357 15.50 -28.61 -15.63
C ARG A 357 15.53 -28.95 -17.11
#